data_AF-A0A9W3BZW9-F1
#
_entry.id   AF-A0A9W3BZW9-F1
#
_cell.length_a   1.000
_cell.length_b   1.000
_cell.length_c   1.000
_cell.angle_alpha   90.00
_cell.angle_beta   90.00
_cell.angle_gamma   90.00
#
_symmetry.space_group_name_H-M   'P 1'
#
loop_
_entity.id
_entity.type
_entity.pdbx_description
1 polymer ?
#
loop_
_entity_poly.entity_id
_entity_poly.type
_entity_poly.pdbx_seq_one_letter_code
_entity_poly.pdbx_strand_id
1 'polypeptide(L)'
;MSFLGHFQLLVFLYALLLLSAESRKTQVFHDTESNDDGEAGTRWALLVAGSKGYENNRHQADICHAYQLLRKGGLQDENIIVFMYDDIAFNPKNPRSGVIINRPGGENVYHGVHKDYTGGAVNVDKFFSVLLGNESGVTGGSGKVVKSGPLIYYADHELTGSYQCPLVTDSMQKISSKFWRR
;
A
#
# COMPACT_ATOMS: atom_id res chain seq x y z
N MET A 1 51.36 6.71 27.49
CA MET A 1 50.17 6.33 28.28
C MET A 1 50.39 4.91 28.80
N SER A 2 50.13 4.62 30.07
CA SER A 2 50.38 3.27 30.62
C SER A 2 49.45 2.25 29.95
N PHE A 3 49.91 1.00 29.84
CA PHE A 3 49.12 -0.13 29.32
C PHE A 3 47.74 -0.23 30.00
N LEU A 4 47.70 0.04 31.31
CA LEU A 4 46.48 0.06 32.10
C LEU A 4 45.50 1.18 31.69
N GLY A 5 46.02 2.36 31.33
CA GLY A 5 45.19 3.47 30.85
C GLY A 5 44.57 3.23 29.47
N HIS A 6 45.29 2.54 28.57
CA HIS A 6 44.74 2.14 27.27
C HIS A 6 43.64 1.08 27.42
N PHE A 7 43.85 0.11 28.32
CA PHE A 7 42.86 -0.92 28.61
C PHE A 7 41.57 -0.32 29.18
N GLN A 8 41.68 0.61 30.13
CA GLN A 8 40.50 1.31 30.70
C GLN A 8 39.75 2.14 29.64
N LEU A 9 40.46 2.82 28.74
CA LEU A 9 39.85 3.58 27.66
C LEU A 9 39.07 2.68 26.69
N LEU A 10 39.62 1.51 26.33
CA LEU A 10 38.96 0.56 25.43
C LEU A 10 37.68 -0.03 26.05
N VAL A 11 37.71 -0.38 27.34
CA VAL A 11 36.52 -0.85 28.07
C VAL A 11 35.44 0.23 28.10
N PHE A 12 35.82 1.49 28.32
CA PHE A 12 34.88 2.60 28.36
C PHE A 12 34.25 2.88 26.98
N LEU A 13 35.04 2.85 25.90
CA LEU A 13 34.55 3.00 24.53
C LEU A 13 33.63 1.86 24.12
N TYR A 14 33.92 0.63 24.54
CA TYR A 14 33.05 -0.52 24.30
C TYR A 14 31.71 -0.41 25.05
N ALA A 15 31.75 0.03 26.31
CA ALA A 15 30.54 0.29 27.10
C ALA A 15 29.68 1.41 26.47
N LEU A 16 30.30 2.48 25.96
CA LEU A 16 29.63 3.55 25.22
C LEU A 16 28.98 3.05 23.91
N LEU A 17 29.65 2.16 23.17
CA LEU A 17 29.09 1.52 21.98
C LEU A 17 27.86 0.67 22.31
N LEU A 18 27.91 -0.11 23.40
CA LEU A 18 26.78 -0.89 23.88
C LEU A 18 25.61 -0.01 24.34
N LEU A 19 25.88 1.06 25.11
CA LEU A 19 24.85 2.02 25.53
C LEU A 19 24.19 2.72 24.33
N SER A 20 24.99 3.08 23.31
CA SER A 20 24.52 3.70 22.08
C SER A 20 23.68 2.74 21.23
N ALA A 21 24.04 1.45 21.20
CA ALA A 21 23.27 0.42 20.52
C ALA A 21 21.91 0.18 21.19
N GLU A 22 21.87 0.10 22.52
CA GLU A 22 20.63 -0.09 23.26
C GLU A 22 19.72 1.14 23.18
N SER A 23 20.30 2.35 23.26
CA SER A 23 19.55 3.60 23.07
C SER A 23 18.93 3.72 21.68
N ARG A 24 19.66 3.36 20.61
CA ARG A 24 19.10 3.29 19.25
C ARG A 24 17.98 2.27 19.14
N LYS A 25 18.11 1.13 19.80
CA LYS A 25 17.09 0.08 19.82
C LYS A 25 15.80 0.62 20.46
N THR A 26 15.92 1.30 21.61
CA THR A 26 14.79 1.95 22.29
C THR A 26 14.18 3.09 21.46
N GLN A 27 14.99 3.92 20.79
CA GLN A 27 14.48 4.97 19.90
C GLN A 27 13.73 4.38 18.70
N VAL A 28 14.26 3.35 18.04
CA VAL A 28 13.57 2.67 16.92
C VAL A 28 12.25 2.04 17.35
N PHE A 29 12.17 1.48 18.57
CA PHE A 29 10.91 0.96 19.11
C PHE A 29 9.92 2.07 19.50
N HIS A 30 10.41 3.19 20.05
CA HIS A 30 9.58 4.33 20.44
C HIS A 30 9.10 5.14 19.21
N ASP A 31 9.89 5.22 18.15
CA ASP A 31 9.51 5.87 16.88
C ASP A 31 8.49 5.03 16.09
N THR A 32 8.38 3.73 16.39
CA THR A 32 7.35 2.85 15.83
C THR A 32 6.01 2.96 16.59
N GLU A 33 6.05 3.49 17.82
CA GLU A 33 4.88 3.89 18.61
C GLU A 33 4.82 5.43 18.74
N SER A 34 4.84 6.14 17.61
CA SER A 34 4.38 7.53 17.64
C SER A 34 2.89 7.53 17.96
N ASN A 35 2.56 7.74 19.23
CA ASN A 35 1.22 8.13 19.67
C ASN A 35 0.90 9.47 18.99
N ASP A 36 0.14 9.39 17.91
CA ASP A 36 -0.53 10.53 17.27
C ASP A 36 -1.73 10.90 18.15
N ASP A 37 -1.51 11.86 19.04
CA ASP A 37 -2.47 12.47 19.95
C ASP A 37 -3.24 13.64 19.32
N GLY A 38 -3.40 13.64 17.98
CA GLY A 38 -4.39 14.44 17.26
C GLY A 38 -5.55 13.56 16.79
N GLU A 39 -6.58 13.36 17.63
CA GLU A 39 -7.80 12.57 17.35
C GLU A 39 -7.51 11.30 16.54
N ALA A 40 -7.08 10.21 17.21
CA ALA A 40 -6.69 8.93 16.61
C ALA A 40 -7.80 8.32 15.72
N GLY A 41 -7.94 8.85 14.51
CA GLY A 41 -8.92 8.44 13.53
C GLY A 41 -8.47 7.14 12.88
N THR A 42 -9.44 6.30 12.52
CA THR A 42 -9.15 5.10 11.74
C THR A 42 -8.44 5.50 10.45
N ARG A 43 -7.23 4.98 10.24
CA ARG A 43 -6.49 5.13 8.98
C ARG A 43 -7.16 4.27 7.91
N TRP A 44 -7.26 4.78 6.68
CA TRP A 44 -7.79 4.04 5.53
C TRP A 44 -6.80 4.02 4.38
N ALA A 45 -6.86 2.98 3.55
CA ALA A 45 -6.11 2.92 2.30
C ALA A 45 -6.99 2.46 1.13
N LEU A 46 -6.79 3.09 -0.02
CA LEU A 46 -7.42 2.75 -1.29
C LEU A 46 -6.33 2.44 -2.31
N LEU A 47 -6.20 1.15 -2.66
CA LEU A 47 -5.16 0.64 -3.55
C LEU A 47 -5.77 0.27 -4.90
N VAL A 48 -5.24 0.81 -6.00
CA VAL A 48 -5.87 0.71 -7.33
C VAL A 48 -4.87 0.33 -8.40
N ALA A 49 -5.04 -0.87 -8.97
CA ALA A 49 -4.35 -1.27 -10.20
C ALA A 49 -5.25 -0.91 -11.38
N GLY A 50 -4.78 0.04 -12.18
CA GLY A 50 -5.54 0.58 -13.30
C GLY A 50 -5.48 -0.27 -14.56
N SER A 51 -4.89 -1.46 -14.58
CA SER A 51 -4.89 -2.27 -15.79
C SER A 51 -4.94 -3.77 -15.56
N LYS A 52 -5.23 -4.44 -16.67
CA LYS A 52 -5.43 -5.89 -16.78
C LYS A 52 -4.50 -6.47 -17.86
N GLY A 53 -4.45 -7.79 -17.91
CA GLY A 53 -3.65 -8.56 -18.85
C GLY A 53 -2.25 -8.84 -18.31
N TYR A 54 -1.74 -10.04 -18.62
CA TYR A 54 -0.47 -10.54 -18.08
C TYR A 54 0.74 -9.65 -18.39
N GLU A 55 0.75 -8.95 -19.52
CA GLU A 55 1.82 -8.00 -19.87
C GLU A 55 1.88 -6.78 -18.91
N ASN A 56 0.79 -6.51 -18.20
CA ASN A 56 0.65 -5.43 -17.23
C ASN A 56 0.72 -5.94 -15.78
N ASN A 57 1.28 -7.15 -15.56
CA ASN A 57 1.36 -7.77 -14.25
C ASN A 57 1.97 -6.87 -13.17
N ARG A 58 2.92 -6.00 -13.54
CA ARG A 58 3.61 -5.07 -12.64
C ARG A 58 2.65 -4.19 -11.83
N HIS A 59 1.55 -3.72 -12.41
CA HIS A 59 0.62 -2.84 -11.71
C HIS A 59 -0.16 -3.58 -10.62
N GLN A 60 -0.61 -4.81 -10.88
CA GLN A 60 -1.26 -5.63 -9.84
C GLN A 60 -0.24 -6.16 -8.82
N ALA A 61 1.00 -6.43 -9.24
CA ALA A 61 2.10 -6.79 -8.33
C ALA A 61 2.43 -5.64 -7.36
N ASP A 62 2.44 -4.39 -7.84
CA ASP A 62 2.62 -3.19 -7.03
C ASP A 62 1.52 -3.03 -5.97
N ILE A 63 0.25 -3.20 -6.38
CA ILE A 63 -0.88 -3.14 -5.44
C ILE A 63 -0.83 -4.27 -4.40
N CYS A 64 -0.54 -5.50 -4.83
CA CYS A 64 -0.36 -6.62 -3.91
C CYS A 64 0.79 -6.34 -2.92
N HIS A 65 1.90 -5.78 -3.40
CA HIS A 65 3.04 -5.45 -2.55
C HIS A 65 2.70 -4.33 -1.55
N ALA A 66 2.04 -3.26 -1.99
CA ALA A 66 1.57 -2.18 -1.13
C ALA A 66 0.62 -2.69 -0.05
N TYR A 67 -0.28 -3.61 -0.38
CA TYR A 67 -1.16 -4.27 0.58
C TYR A 67 -0.37 -4.98 1.68
N GLN A 68 0.64 -5.77 1.33
CA GLN A 68 1.49 -6.44 2.33
C GLN A 68 2.22 -5.45 3.23
N LEU A 69 2.73 -4.34 2.67
CA LEU A 69 3.41 -3.30 3.45
C LEU A 69 2.47 -2.62 4.45
N LEU A 70 1.24 -2.30 4.03
CA LEU A 70 0.25 -1.67 4.91
C LEU A 70 -0.18 -2.60 6.04
N ARG A 71 -0.41 -3.88 5.75
CA ARG A 71 -0.70 -4.89 6.79
C ARG A 71 0.45 -5.05 7.77
N LYS A 72 1.69 -5.11 7.27
CA LYS A 72 2.88 -5.16 8.11
C LYS A 72 3.02 -3.91 8.99
N GLY A 73 2.55 -2.76 8.51
CA GLY A 73 2.45 -1.50 9.26
C GLY A 73 1.25 -1.39 10.21
N GLY A 74 0.51 -2.48 10.42
CA GLY A 74 -0.59 -2.56 11.38
C GLY A 74 -1.95 -2.05 10.87
N LEU A 75 -2.08 -1.76 9.57
CA LEU A 75 -3.37 -1.40 8.99
C LEU A 75 -4.24 -2.64 8.81
N GLN A 76 -5.46 -2.62 9.36
CA GLN A 76 -6.37 -3.77 9.32
C GLN A 76 -7.02 -3.93 7.95
N ASP A 77 -7.31 -5.17 7.56
CA ASP A 77 -7.86 -5.52 6.24
C ASP A 77 -9.25 -4.90 5.97
N GLU A 78 -9.99 -4.58 7.03
CA GLU A 78 -11.26 -3.86 6.97
C GLU A 78 -11.11 -2.40 6.52
N ASN A 79 -9.93 -1.81 6.73
CA ASN A 79 -9.62 -0.42 6.36
C ASN A 79 -8.77 -0.29 5.08
N ILE A 80 -8.48 -1.41 4.42
CA ILE A 80 -7.83 -1.44 3.11
C ILE A 80 -8.86 -1.86 2.08
N ILE A 81 -8.97 -1.07 1.01
CA ILE A 81 -9.85 -1.33 -0.13
C ILE A 81 -8.99 -1.55 -1.37
N VAL A 82 -9.16 -2.70 -2.02
CA VAL A 82 -8.35 -3.09 -3.18
C VAL A 82 -9.18 -3.15 -4.45
N PHE A 83 -8.75 -2.38 -5.45
CA PHE A 83 -9.18 -2.47 -6.84
C PHE A 83 -8.06 -3.13 -7.64
N MET A 84 -8.29 -4.35 -8.12
CA MET A 84 -7.37 -5.02 -9.04
C MET A 84 -8.15 -5.97 -9.94
N TYR A 85 -7.80 -6.06 -11.22
CA TYR A 85 -8.60 -6.87 -12.15
C TYR A 85 -8.59 -8.36 -11.80
N ASP A 86 -7.54 -8.83 -11.12
CA ASP A 86 -7.36 -10.18 -10.58
C ASP A 86 -7.19 -11.27 -11.66
N ASP A 87 -6.53 -10.91 -12.77
CA ASP A 87 -6.29 -11.78 -13.93
C ASP A 87 -4.83 -12.20 -14.11
N ILE A 88 -4.00 -12.04 -13.07
CA ILE A 88 -2.56 -12.32 -13.11
C ILE A 88 -2.20 -13.64 -12.42
N ALA A 89 -2.64 -13.84 -11.17
CA ALA A 89 -2.19 -14.98 -10.35
C ALA A 89 -2.48 -16.35 -11.00
N PHE A 90 -3.63 -16.49 -11.64
CA PHE A 90 -4.05 -17.72 -12.32
C PHE A 90 -4.05 -17.62 -13.85
N ASN A 91 -3.34 -16.63 -14.40
CA ASN A 91 -3.23 -16.50 -15.84
C ASN A 91 -2.51 -17.72 -16.45
N PRO A 92 -2.94 -18.27 -17.60
CA PRO A 92 -2.22 -19.37 -18.27
C PRO A 92 -0.76 -19.05 -18.62
N LYS A 93 -0.41 -17.77 -18.78
CA LYS A 93 0.97 -17.31 -18.99
C LYS A 93 1.81 -17.26 -17.70
N ASN A 94 1.19 -17.40 -16.53
CA ASN A 94 1.89 -17.39 -15.25
C ASN A 94 2.54 -18.75 -15.00
N PRO A 95 3.89 -18.86 -14.99
CA PRO A 95 4.57 -20.12 -14.72
C PRO A 95 4.39 -20.60 -13.26
N ARG A 96 3.94 -19.71 -12.36
CA ARG A 96 3.72 -19.99 -10.94
C ARG A 96 2.28 -19.66 -10.56
N SER A 97 1.36 -20.56 -10.91
CA SER A 97 -0.07 -20.40 -10.62
C SER A 97 -0.34 -20.07 -9.14
N GLY A 98 -1.18 -19.08 -8.89
CA GLY A 98 -1.50 -18.56 -7.55
C GLY A 98 -0.44 -17.65 -6.92
N VAL A 99 0.64 -17.35 -7.64
CA VAL A 99 1.74 -16.50 -7.15
C VAL A 99 1.86 -15.24 -7.99
N ILE A 100 2.01 -14.10 -7.31
CA ILE A 100 2.48 -12.84 -7.91
C ILE A 100 3.71 -12.41 -7.12
N ILE A 101 4.79 -12.05 -7.82
CA ILE A 101 6.01 -11.47 -7.22
C ILE A 101 6.17 -10.04 -7.73
N ASN A 102 6.66 -9.12 -6.90
CA ASN A 102 6.92 -7.73 -7.33
C ASN A 102 8.42 -7.42 -7.58
N ARG A 103 9.28 -8.44 -7.49
CA ARG A 103 10.70 -8.34 -7.84
C ARG A 103 11.27 -9.72 -8.18
N PRO A 104 12.34 -9.82 -8.98
CA PRO A 104 13.01 -11.09 -9.24
C PRO A 104 13.40 -11.80 -7.93
N GLY A 105 13.06 -13.08 -7.81
CA GLY A 105 13.32 -13.87 -6.59
C GLY A 105 12.55 -13.43 -5.34
N GLY A 106 11.58 -12.51 -5.47
CA GLY A 106 10.77 -12.03 -4.36
C GLY A 106 9.77 -13.05 -3.83
N GLU A 107 9.21 -12.74 -2.66
CA GLU A 107 8.14 -13.50 -2.04
C GLU A 107 6.81 -13.33 -2.79
N ASN A 108 5.87 -14.25 -2.55
CA ASN A 108 4.52 -14.14 -3.08
C ASN A 108 3.80 -12.97 -2.41
N VAL A 109 3.47 -11.90 -3.15
CA VAL A 109 2.74 -10.75 -2.64
C VAL A 109 1.22 -10.89 -2.76
N TYR A 110 0.72 -11.89 -3.49
CA TYR A 110 -0.72 -12.08 -3.77
C TYR A 110 -1.51 -12.68 -2.60
N HIS A 111 -0.84 -13.43 -1.72
CA HIS A 111 -1.51 -14.17 -0.66
C HIS A 111 -2.22 -13.22 0.31
N GLY A 112 -3.47 -13.56 0.69
CA GLY A 112 -4.26 -12.77 1.63
C GLY A 112 -4.73 -11.41 1.11
N VAL A 113 -4.36 -10.98 -0.11
CA VAL A 113 -4.85 -9.72 -0.69
C VAL A 113 -6.36 -9.79 -0.89
N HIS A 114 -7.07 -8.88 -0.23
CA HIS A 114 -8.50 -8.74 -0.39
C HIS A 114 -8.88 -8.32 -1.81
N LYS A 115 -10.03 -8.82 -2.27
CA LYS A 115 -10.55 -8.66 -3.63
C LYS A 115 -11.83 -7.84 -3.60
N ASP A 116 -11.73 -6.61 -3.09
CA ASP A 116 -12.93 -5.77 -2.90
C ASP A 116 -13.62 -5.47 -4.23
N TYR A 117 -12.84 -5.09 -5.25
CA TYR A 117 -13.36 -4.82 -6.58
C TYR A 117 -12.44 -5.43 -7.64
N THR A 118 -12.95 -6.44 -8.35
CA THR A 118 -12.22 -7.17 -9.40
C THR A 118 -12.96 -7.23 -10.73
N GLY A 119 -12.26 -7.59 -11.81
CA GLY A 119 -12.84 -7.68 -13.15
C GLY A 119 -13.57 -6.40 -13.58
N GLY A 120 -14.82 -6.54 -14.03
CA GLY A 120 -15.66 -5.41 -14.44
C GLY A 120 -16.06 -4.44 -13.31
N ALA A 121 -15.79 -4.80 -12.05
CA ALA A 121 -15.97 -3.90 -10.91
C ALA A 121 -14.82 -2.91 -10.74
N VAL A 122 -13.72 -3.05 -11.47
CA VAL A 122 -12.67 -2.04 -11.55
C VAL A 122 -13.10 -0.96 -12.54
N ASN A 123 -13.89 0.01 -12.08
CA ASN A 123 -14.41 1.11 -12.90
C ASN A 123 -14.49 2.45 -12.13
N VAL A 124 -14.66 3.55 -12.87
CA VAL A 124 -14.52 4.93 -12.36
C VAL A 124 -15.60 5.27 -11.36
N ASP A 125 -16.82 4.91 -11.70
CA ASP A 125 -17.99 5.23 -10.88
C ASP A 125 -17.86 4.56 -9.52
N LYS A 126 -17.41 3.30 -9.49
CA LYS A 126 -17.14 2.60 -8.24
C LYS A 126 -15.98 3.21 -7.47
N PHE A 127 -14.87 3.56 -8.14
CA PHE A 127 -13.76 4.24 -7.48
C PHE A 127 -14.22 5.53 -6.78
N PHE A 128 -15.02 6.36 -7.45
CA PHE A 128 -15.55 7.58 -6.83
C PHE A 128 -16.56 7.30 -5.72
N SER A 129 -17.47 6.33 -5.91
CA SER A 129 -18.40 5.95 -4.85
C SER A 129 -17.65 5.46 -3.60
N VAL A 130 -16.61 4.65 -3.79
CA VAL A 130 -15.75 4.18 -2.69
C VAL A 130 -15.03 5.35 -2.03
N LEU A 131 -14.38 6.22 -2.80
CA LEU A 131 -13.62 7.36 -2.29
C LEU A 131 -14.51 8.36 -1.53
N LEU A 132 -15.77 8.51 -1.95
CA LEU A 132 -16.75 9.39 -1.32
C LEU A 132 -17.52 8.73 -0.17
N GLY A 133 -17.23 7.47 0.17
CA GLY A 133 -17.96 6.74 1.21
C GLY A 133 -19.43 6.42 0.85
N ASN A 134 -19.77 6.41 -0.44
CA ASN A 134 -21.13 6.22 -0.93
C ASN A 134 -21.48 4.74 -1.12
N GLU A 135 -21.99 4.10 -0.05
CA GLU A 135 -22.37 2.68 -0.07
C GLU A 135 -23.50 2.36 -1.06
N SER A 136 -24.47 3.25 -1.23
CA SER A 136 -25.57 3.04 -2.20
C SER A 136 -25.12 3.18 -3.65
N GLY A 137 -23.95 3.81 -3.86
CA GLY A 137 -23.34 4.00 -5.18
C GLY A 137 -22.42 2.86 -5.61
N VAL A 138 -22.27 1.80 -4.81
CA VAL A 138 -21.49 0.60 -5.18
C VAL A 138 -22.42 -0.61 -5.33
N THR A 139 -22.32 -1.30 -6.46
CA THR A 139 -23.03 -2.56 -6.72
C THR A 139 -22.03 -3.63 -7.17
N GLY A 140 -22.11 -4.85 -6.63
CA GLY A 140 -21.10 -5.90 -6.84
C GLY A 140 -19.73 -5.59 -6.22
N GLY A 141 -18.84 -6.58 -6.17
CA GLY A 141 -17.63 -6.51 -5.33
C GLY A 141 -17.97 -6.76 -3.86
N SER A 142 -17.12 -6.30 -2.94
CA SER A 142 -17.34 -6.44 -1.49
C SER A 142 -18.35 -5.43 -0.92
N GLY A 143 -18.63 -4.34 -1.65
CA GLY A 143 -19.46 -3.22 -1.17
C GLY A 143 -18.74 -2.29 -0.18
N LYS A 144 -17.47 -2.55 0.13
CA LYS A 144 -16.68 -1.76 1.07
C LYS A 144 -16.37 -0.37 0.51
N VAL A 145 -16.66 0.67 1.28
CA VAL A 145 -16.30 2.07 0.97
C VAL A 145 -15.46 2.67 2.11
N VAL A 146 -14.68 3.72 1.83
CA VAL A 146 -13.90 4.37 2.90
C VAL A 146 -14.83 5.12 3.85
N LYS A 147 -14.42 5.22 5.12
CA LYS A 147 -15.18 5.95 6.16
C LYS A 147 -14.53 7.27 6.60
N SER A 148 -13.28 7.48 6.23
CA SER A 148 -12.53 8.73 6.42
C SER A 148 -11.51 8.89 5.29
N GLY A 149 -10.69 9.95 5.34
CA GLY A 149 -9.69 10.24 4.31
C GLY A 149 -8.66 9.12 4.14
N PRO A 150 -8.59 8.45 2.98
CA PRO A 150 -7.65 7.36 2.77
C PRO A 150 -6.31 7.84 2.22
N LEU A 151 -5.25 7.09 2.50
CA LEU A 151 -4.08 7.05 1.63
C LEU A 151 -4.50 6.41 0.30
N ILE A 152 -4.23 7.05 -0.83
CA ILE A 152 -4.55 6.52 -2.15
C ILE A 152 -3.25 6.15 -2.87
N TYR A 153 -3.17 4.91 -3.35
CA TYR A 153 -2.07 4.46 -4.21
C TYR A 153 -2.64 3.89 -5.51
N TYR A 154 -2.19 4.48 -6.63
CA TYR A 154 -2.62 4.13 -7.97
C TYR A 154 -1.42 3.67 -8.79
N ALA A 155 -1.53 2.52 -9.45
CA ALA A 155 -0.50 1.96 -10.33
C ALA A 155 -1.12 1.59 -11.68
N ASP A 156 -0.65 2.23 -12.76
CA ASP A 156 -1.10 1.97 -14.13
C ASP A 156 -0.14 2.59 -15.17
N HIS A 157 -0.52 2.55 -16.45
CA HIS A 157 0.11 3.31 -17.51
C HIS A 157 -0.21 4.82 -17.43
N GLU A 158 0.79 5.62 -17.79
CA GLU A 158 0.68 7.06 -18.01
C GLU A 158 0.65 7.33 -19.53
N LEU A 159 -0.35 8.03 -20.05
CA LEU A 159 -0.25 8.76 -21.32
C LEU A 159 -0.43 10.25 -21.03
N THR A 160 0.24 11.12 -21.79
CA THR A 160 0.10 12.58 -21.64
C THR A 160 -1.38 13.00 -21.70
N GLY A 161 -1.90 13.48 -20.57
CA GLY A 161 -3.29 13.92 -20.43
C GLY A 161 -4.35 12.82 -20.24
N SER A 162 -3.96 11.53 -20.18
CA SER A 162 -4.90 10.42 -19.97
C SER A 162 -4.22 9.20 -19.32
N TYR A 163 -4.78 8.68 -18.23
CA TYR A 163 -4.28 7.42 -17.64
C TYR A 163 -4.88 6.25 -18.41
N GLN A 164 -4.08 5.43 -19.10
CA GLN A 164 -4.64 4.35 -19.94
C GLN A 164 -5.09 3.15 -19.11
N CYS A 165 -6.29 3.33 -18.61
CA CYS A 165 -6.99 2.47 -17.70
C CYS A 165 -8.19 1.79 -18.39
N PRO A 166 -8.83 0.76 -17.84
CA PRO A 166 -10.26 0.56 -17.99
C PRO A 166 -11.09 1.75 -17.43
N LEU A 167 -10.43 2.75 -16.83
CA LEU A 167 -10.98 3.96 -16.19
C LEU A 167 -10.89 5.29 -17.02
N VAL A 168 -10.58 5.30 -18.31
CA VAL A 168 -10.43 6.58 -19.08
C VAL A 168 -11.69 6.87 -19.89
N THR A 169 -12.23 8.10 -19.94
CA THR A 169 -11.47 9.35 -20.22
C THR A 169 -11.78 10.61 -19.38
N ASP A 170 -12.84 10.66 -18.55
CA ASP A 170 -13.32 11.95 -18.00
C ASP A 170 -13.00 12.21 -16.51
N SER A 171 -12.21 11.34 -15.88
CA SER A 171 -12.15 11.21 -14.41
C SER A 171 -11.22 12.22 -13.73
N MET A 172 -10.12 12.61 -14.37
CA MET A 172 -9.13 13.54 -13.78
C MET A 172 -9.60 14.99 -13.77
N GLN A 173 -10.44 15.43 -14.73
CA GLN A 173 -11.13 16.72 -14.63
C GLN A 173 -12.09 16.73 -13.44
N LYS A 174 -12.78 15.61 -13.16
CA LYS A 174 -13.66 15.48 -11.98
C LYS A 174 -12.87 15.49 -10.68
N ILE A 175 -11.74 14.78 -10.57
CA ILE A 175 -10.85 14.84 -9.40
C ILE A 175 -10.35 16.27 -9.20
N SER A 176 -9.77 16.89 -10.23
CA SER A 176 -9.23 18.25 -10.12
C SER A 176 -10.29 19.29 -9.73
N SER A 177 -11.48 19.22 -10.33
CA SER A 177 -12.58 20.16 -10.05
C SER A 177 -13.15 20.05 -8.63
N LYS A 178 -13.02 18.88 -7.99
CA LYS A 178 -13.62 18.57 -6.69
C LYS A 178 -12.62 18.63 -5.54
N PHE A 179 -11.33 18.49 -5.83
CA PHE A 179 -10.26 18.45 -4.84
C PHE A 179 -9.53 19.79 -4.66
N TRP A 180 -9.32 20.58 -5.72
CA TRP A 180 -8.58 21.86 -5.65
C TRP A 180 -9.44 23.10 -5.35
N ARG A 181 -10.71 22.91 -4.95
CA ARG A 181 -11.62 24.01 -4.51
C ARG A 181 -12.02 23.87 -3.03
N ARG A 182 -11.09 23.46 -2.19
CA ARG A 182 -11.19 23.56 -0.73
C ARG A 182 -9.93 24.22 -0.19
#